data_AF-A0A9D2RK32-F1
#
_entry.id   AF-A0A9D2RK32-F1
#
_cell.length_a   1.000
_cell.length_b   1.000
_cell.length_c   1.000
_cell.angle_alpha   90.00
_cell.angle_beta   90.00
_cell.angle_gamma   90.00
#
_symmetry.space_group_name_H-M   'P 1'
#
loop_
_entity.id
_entity.type
_entity.pdbx_description
1 polymer ?
#
loop_
_entity_poly.entity_id
_entity_poly.type
_entity_poly.pdbx_seq_one_letter_code
_entity_poly.pdbx_strand_id
1 'polypeptide(L)'
;MPMKILAISGGIKDGDNDSICKEALLGAQEEHCEIEFIRLPDLHLETCKGCRQCLKKPGEQESCILEDDLEWLKARMQMADGLLFSVPARRRGAGSLIHLLIDRLDGGENGRLPYWESDFGQNCEEIFPEEGPQGKPVAFLGTSGSEFPLRLRWDCALLAEVMMWRMIENRVFTRTKCFSLEAEKIGYARMVGKTLAQAVQDPQQAAYIGDCGVCPHCHGRNFYLNEYALKAVCCTCGIEGKLEIEDGKVRFRYEEEQLDRAYDTRAGIAYYAREAKNYQMVASKMKDSYKYRQRLKFYQNFIQGLLPQNIKEKG
;
A
#
# COMPACT_ATOMS: atom_id res chain seq x y z
N MET A 1 18.23 -18.86 11.02
CA MET A 1 18.03 -17.75 11.98
C MET A 1 16.56 -17.78 12.39
N PRO A 2 16.18 -17.37 13.62
CA PRO A 2 14.78 -17.26 13.98
C PRO A 2 14.08 -16.24 13.06
N MET A 3 12.87 -16.54 12.63
CA MET A 3 12.08 -15.63 11.79
C MET A 3 11.70 -14.37 12.58
N LYS A 4 11.66 -13.21 11.93
CA LYS A 4 11.40 -11.91 12.55
C LYS A 4 10.10 -11.30 12.07
N ILE A 5 9.26 -10.85 13.01
CA ILE A 5 8.05 -10.09 12.71
C ILE A 5 8.19 -8.67 13.24
N LEU A 6 7.95 -7.70 12.36
CA LEU A 6 7.90 -6.29 12.70
C LEU A 6 6.45 -5.80 12.69
N ALA A 7 5.98 -5.28 13.83
CA ALA A 7 4.71 -4.59 13.93
C ALA A 7 4.86 -3.07 13.88
N ILE A 8 4.05 -2.41 13.07
CA ILE A 8 4.01 -0.95 12.88
C ILE A 8 2.62 -0.43 13.25
N SER A 9 2.53 0.35 14.33
CA SER A 9 1.28 0.96 14.78
C SER A 9 1.15 2.40 14.30
N GLY A 10 0.04 2.72 13.63
CA GLY A 10 -0.32 4.08 13.21
C GLY A 10 -1.15 4.86 14.23
N GLY A 11 -1.44 4.29 15.40
CA GLY A 11 -2.38 4.83 16.37
C GLY A 11 -1.81 5.79 17.41
N ILE A 12 -2.69 6.28 18.28
CA ILE A 12 -2.29 7.11 19.43
C ILE A 12 -1.38 6.33 20.39
N LYS A 13 -0.55 7.06 21.13
CA LYS A 13 0.37 6.48 22.11
C LYS A 13 -0.35 5.68 23.17
N ASP A 14 0.09 4.43 23.34
CA ASP A 14 -0.44 3.47 24.32
C ASP A 14 -1.95 3.19 24.17
N GLY A 15 -2.48 3.40 22.96
CA GLY A 15 -3.90 3.17 22.64
C GLY A 15 -4.21 1.75 22.15
N ASP A 16 -5.46 1.57 21.70
CA ASP A 16 -5.97 0.29 21.18
C ASP A 16 -5.10 -0.27 20.05
N ASN A 17 -4.63 0.57 19.12
CA ASN A 17 -3.82 0.13 18.00
C ASN A 17 -2.47 -0.47 18.43
N ASP A 18 -1.82 0.12 19.43
CA ASP A 18 -0.59 -0.42 20.00
C ASP A 18 -0.85 -1.74 20.71
N SER A 19 -1.95 -1.80 21.46
CA SER A 19 -2.37 -3.01 22.18
C SER A 19 -2.65 -4.16 21.22
N ILE A 20 -3.32 -3.89 20.09
CA ILE A 20 -3.58 -4.86 19.02
C ILE A 20 -2.29 -5.38 18.40
N CYS A 21 -1.34 -4.49 18.06
CA CYS A 21 -0.04 -4.89 17.55
C CYS A 21 0.70 -5.78 18.54
N LYS A 22 0.77 -5.35 19.80
CA LYS A 22 1.49 -6.08 20.85
C LYS A 22 0.84 -7.45 21.12
N GLU A 23 -0.48 -7.53 21.11
CA GLU A 23 -1.20 -8.80 21.28
C GLU A 23 -0.94 -9.78 20.13
N ALA A 24 -0.92 -9.29 18.89
CA ALA A 24 -0.52 -10.10 17.75
C ALA A 24 0.97 -10.50 17.82
N LEU A 25 1.87 -9.60 18.25
CA LEU A 25 3.27 -9.96 18.47
C LEU A 25 3.44 -11.03 19.56
N LEU A 26 2.62 -11.04 20.62
CA LEU A 26 2.61 -12.15 21.59
C LEU A 26 2.30 -13.47 20.89
N GLY A 27 1.31 -13.49 19.99
CA GLY A 27 1.01 -14.67 19.18
C GLY A 27 2.19 -15.11 18.31
N ALA A 28 2.88 -14.18 17.66
CA ALA A 28 4.07 -14.48 16.87
C ALA A 28 5.22 -15.04 17.74
N GLN A 29 5.41 -14.48 18.95
CA GLN A 29 6.44 -14.93 19.89
C GLN A 29 6.16 -16.34 20.42
N GLU A 30 4.90 -16.71 20.62
CA GLU A 30 4.48 -18.08 20.97
C GLU A 30 4.91 -19.10 19.90
N GLU A 31 5.03 -18.68 18.63
CA GLU A 31 5.55 -19.48 17.51
C GLU A 31 7.07 -19.29 17.29
N HIS A 32 7.78 -18.80 18.31
CA HIS A 32 9.24 -18.63 18.35
C HIS A 32 9.83 -17.60 17.37
N CYS A 33 9.04 -16.64 16.89
CA CYS A 33 9.56 -15.51 16.13
C CYS A 33 10.23 -14.46 17.03
N GLU A 34 11.28 -13.82 16.51
CA GLU A 34 11.74 -12.53 17.02
C GLU A 34 10.68 -11.47 16.71
N ILE A 35 10.46 -10.54 17.64
CA ILE A 35 9.42 -9.52 17.52
C ILE A 35 9.98 -8.11 17.71
N GLU A 36 9.51 -7.19 16.89
CA GLU A 36 9.87 -5.78 16.96
C GLU A 36 8.61 -4.92 16.82
N PHE A 37 8.60 -3.76 17.47
CA PHE A 37 7.45 -2.85 17.49
C PHE A 37 7.90 -1.42 17.20
N ILE A 38 7.23 -0.77 16.24
CA ILE A 38 7.44 0.62 15.86
C ILE A 38 6.12 1.37 15.96
N ARG A 39 6.18 2.57 16.55
CA ARG A 39 5.09 3.55 16.48
C ARG A 39 5.36 4.50 15.32
N LEU A 40 4.56 4.40 14.27
CA LEU A 40 4.70 5.25 13.08
C LEU A 40 4.55 6.75 13.39
N PRO A 41 3.66 7.20 14.31
CA PRO A 41 3.56 8.61 14.68
C PRO A 41 4.76 9.16 15.48
N ASP A 42 5.64 8.29 15.98
CA ASP A 42 6.82 8.70 16.74
C ASP A 42 8.02 8.94 15.81
N LEU A 43 7.91 8.58 14.52
CA LEU A 43 8.91 8.85 13.50
C LEU A 43 8.74 10.25 12.90
N HIS A 44 9.87 10.90 12.58
CA HIS A 44 9.89 12.08 11.75
C HIS A 44 9.79 11.66 10.27
N LEU A 45 8.65 11.93 9.64
CA LEU A 45 8.42 11.64 8.23
C LEU A 45 7.85 12.87 7.52
N GLU A 46 8.59 13.38 6.55
CA GLU A 46 8.19 14.48 5.68
C GLU A 46 7.25 14.01 4.57
N THR A 47 6.41 14.92 4.08
CA THR A 47 5.55 14.66 2.92
C THR A 47 6.36 14.55 1.64
N CYS A 48 5.99 13.60 0.77
CA CYS A 48 6.60 13.44 -0.54
C CYS A 48 6.56 14.75 -1.32
N LYS A 49 7.68 15.15 -1.93
CA LYS A 49 7.77 16.37 -2.74
C LYS A 49 7.46 16.12 -4.23
N GLY A 50 7.23 14.88 -4.63
CA GLY A 50 7.01 14.52 -6.04
C GLY A 50 8.18 14.91 -6.94
N CYS A 51 9.40 15.00 -6.40
CA CYS A 51 10.59 15.44 -7.12
C CYS A 51 11.10 14.40 -8.12
N ARG A 52 10.68 13.12 -7.95
CA ARG A 52 11.04 11.97 -8.79
C ARG A 52 12.53 11.62 -8.80
N GLN A 53 13.31 12.17 -7.85
CA GLN A 53 14.73 11.86 -7.69
C GLN A 53 14.97 10.37 -7.41
N CYS A 54 14.15 9.76 -6.54
CA CYS A 54 14.25 8.34 -6.18
C CYS A 54 13.93 7.38 -7.32
N LEU A 55 13.55 7.89 -8.48
CA LEU A 55 13.22 7.09 -9.64
C LEU A 55 14.30 7.25 -10.76
N LYS A 56 15.38 8.00 -10.52
CA LYS A 56 16.52 8.13 -11.47
C LYS A 56 17.37 6.86 -11.55
N LYS A 57 18.15 6.69 -12.62
CA LYS A 57 18.86 5.44 -12.97
C LYS A 57 19.69 4.82 -11.82
N PRO A 58 19.83 3.49 -11.80
CA PRO A 58 20.86 2.81 -11.04
C PRO A 58 22.25 3.44 -11.27
N GLY A 59 22.98 3.80 -10.22
CA GLY A 59 24.27 4.50 -10.25
C GLY A 59 24.18 6.03 -10.24
N GLU A 60 22.98 6.63 -10.27
CA GLU A 60 22.76 8.05 -9.96
C GLU A 60 22.30 8.21 -8.50
N GLN A 61 22.06 9.43 -8.01
CA GLN A 61 21.65 9.65 -6.62
C GLN A 61 20.20 9.16 -6.40
N GLU A 62 20.04 7.86 -6.14
CA GLU A 62 18.79 7.10 -6.02
C GLU A 62 17.99 7.36 -4.73
N SER A 63 18.61 8.04 -3.76
CA SER A 63 18.00 8.25 -2.46
C SER A 63 16.99 9.40 -2.46
N CYS A 64 16.02 9.29 -1.55
CA CYS A 64 15.09 10.39 -1.29
C CYS A 64 15.87 11.64 -0.85
N ILE A 65 15.53 12.82 -1.38
CA ILE A 65 16.15 14.09 -0.97
C ILE A 65 15.77 14.54 0.44
N LEU A 66 14.84 13.84 1.08
CA LEU A 66 14.35 14.16 2.40
C LEU A 66 15.20 13.43 3.44
N GLU A 67 15.77 14.19 4.35
CA GLU A 67 16.53 13.68 5.49
C GLU A 67 15.58 13.42 6.66
N ASP A 68 15.04 12.21 6.72
CA ASP A 68 14.10 11.80 7.75
C ASP A 68 14.11 10.28 8.00
N ASP A 69 13.22 9.78 8.85
CA ASP A 69 13.29 8.40 9.35
C ASP A 69 12.83 7.34 8.34
N LEU A 70 12.49 7.70 7.11
CA LEU A 70 11.96 6.76 6.13
C LEU A 70 12.98 5.66 5.78
N GLU A 71 14.25 6.03 5.58
CA GLU A 71 15.27 5.04 5.17
C GLU A 71 15.55 4.03 6.29
N TRP A 72 15.57 4.51 7.54
CA TRP A 72 15.63 3.64 8.69
C TRP A 72 14.43 2.70 8.73
N LEU A 73 13.20 3.22 8.56
CA LEU A 73 11.99 2.39 8.55
C LEU A 73 12.02 1.33 7.43
N LYS A 74 12.45 1.71 6.21
CA LYS A 74 12.63 0.79 5.09
C LYS A 74 13.59 -0.34 5.41
N ALA A 75 14.75 -0.02 5.99
CA ALA A 75 15.71 -1.03 6.41
C ALA A 75 15.10 -2.00 7.44
N ARG A 76 14.33 -1.50 8.43
CA ARG A 76 13.63 -2.36 9.40
C ARG A 76 12.59 -3.25 8.73
N MET A 77 11.80 -2.72 7.81
CA MET A 77 10.83 -3.50 7.04
C MET A 77 11.50 -4.56 6.16
N GLN A 78 12.67 -4.26 5.60
CA GLN A 78 13.44 -5.20 4.78
C GLN A 78 14.01 -6.35 5.62
N MET A 79 14.56 -6.06 6.80
CA MET A 79 15.15 -7.05 7.71
C MET A 79 14.13 -7.99 8.39
N ALA A 80 12.85 -7.63 8.45
CA ALA A 80 11.82 -8.49 9.01
C ALA A 80 11.35 -9.53 7.98
N ASP A 81 11.01 -10.74 8.40
CA ASP A 81 10.45 -11.78 7.51
C ASP A 81 8.94 -11.63 7.33
N GLY A 82 8.26 -10.96 8.27
CA GLY A 82 6.84 -10.66 8.21
C GLY A 82 6.50 -9.30 8.78
N LEU A 83 5.40 -8.71 8.29
CA LEU A 83 4.96 -7.38 8.66
C LEU A 83 3.54 -7.41 9.25
N LEU A 84 3.33 -6.63 10.31
CA LEU A 84 2.01 -6.40 10.88
C LEU A 84 1.75 -4.90 10.97
N PHE A 85 0.65 -4.43 10.41
CA PHE A 85 0.22 -3.03 10.54
C PHE A 85 -1.03 -2.92 11.37
N SER A 86 -1.02 -2.05 12.37
CA SER A 86 -2.24 -1.62 13.07
C SER A 86 -2.62 -0.22 12.61
N VAL A 87 -3.79 -0.09 11.98
CA VAL A 87 -4.16 1.13 11.25
C VAL A 87 -5.43 1.75 11.84
N PRO A 88 -5.35 2.96 12.43
CA PRO A 88 -6.55 3.64 12.91
C PRO A 88 -7.35 4.20 11.73
N ALA A 89 -8.67 3.98 11.75
CA ALA A 89 -9.59 4.66 10.85
C ALA A 89 -9.59 6.17 11.17
N ARG A 90 -9.27 6.99 10.17
CA ARG A 90 -9.55 8.42 10.17
C ARG A 90 -10.68 8.67 9.17
N ARG A 91 -11.83 9.11 9.69
CA ARG A 91 -13.09 9.17 8.92
C ARG A 91 -13.48 7.77 8.42
N ARG A 92 -13.35 7.51 7.12
CA ARG A 92 -13.71 6.23 6.48
C ARG A 92 -12.49 5.43 5.97
N GLY A 93 -11.29 6.01 6.01
CA GLY A 93 -10.06 5.42 5.47
C GLY A 93 -8.92 5.42 6.48
N ALA A 94 -7.71 5.17 6.00
CA ALA A 94 -6.49 5.20 6.81
C ALA A 94 -6.08 6.62 7.20
N GLY A 95 -5.26 6.72 8.25
CA GLY A 95 -4.62 7.98 8.63
C GLY A 95 -3.67 8.53 7.57
N SER A 96 -3.29 9.81 7.71
CA SER A 96 -2.38 10.50 6.80
C SER A 96 -1.02 9.82 6.70
N LEU A 97 -0.50 9.24 7.77
CA LEU A 97 0.80 8.57 7.77
C LEU A 97 0.83 7.32 6.87
N ILE A 98 -0.29 6.59 6.75
CA ILE A 98 -0.37 5.46 5.81
C ILE A 98 -0.30 5.93 4.37
N HIS A 99 -1.00 7.02 4.04
CA HIS A 99 -0.92 7.63 2.72
C HIS A 99 0.45 8.23 2.45
N LEU A 100 1.11 8.81 3.46
CA LEU A 100 2.49 9.26 3.35
C LEU A 100 3.44 8.10 3.02
N LEU A 101 3.26 6.94 3.66
CA LEU A 101 4.03 5.74 3.32
C LEU A 101 3.75 5.30 1.88
N ILE A 102 2.48 5.22 1.46
CA ILE A 102 2.09 4.90 0.08
C ILE A 102 2.82 5.84 -0.91
N ASP A 103 2.75 7.16 -0.69
CA ASP A 103 3.36 8.17 -1.56
C ASP A 103 4.89 8.07 -1.66
N ARG A 104 5.55 7.54 -0.61
CA ARG A 104 7.02 7.54 -0.49
C ARG A 104 7.66 6.18 -0.68
N LEU A 105 6.89 5.10 -0.62
CA LEU A 105 7.36 3.74 -0.85
C LEU A 105 7.16 3.27 -2.30
N ASP A 106 6.35 3.98 -3.10
CA ASP A 106 6.05 3.61 -4.49
C ASP A 106 7.26 3.78 -5.45
N GLY A 107 8.26 4.58 -5.07
CA GLY A 107 9.44 4.84 -5.90
C GLY A 107 10.76 4.30 -5.35
N GLY A 108 11.69 4.01 -6.27
CA GLY A 108 13.05 3.56 -5.97
C GLY A 108 13.21 2.04 -5.97
N GLU A 109 14.38 1.57 -5.56
CA GLU A 109 14.81 0.16 -5.63
C GLU A 109 13.86 -0.85 -4.99
N ASN A 110 13.11 -0.41 -3.98
CA ASN A 110 12.25 -1.27 -3.18
C ASN A 110 10.75 -1.03 -3.44
N GLY A 111 10.42 -0.08 -4.31
CA GLY A 111 9.05 0.29 -4.65
C GLY A 111 8.58 -0.37 -5.95
N ARG A 112 7.28 -0.22 -6.22
CA ARG A 112 6.64 -0.77 -7.42
C ARG A 112 7.08 -0.11 -8.73
N LEU A 113 7.57 1.13 -8.67
CA LEU A 113 8.09 1.87 -9.82
C LEU A 113 9.63 1.99 -9.72
N PRO A 114 10.39 0.89 -9.83
CA PRO A 114 11.83 1.01 -9.97
C PRO A 114 12.09 1.70 -11.31
N TYR A 115 12.58 2.92 -11.22
CA TYR A 115 13.30 3.58 -12.30
C TYR A 115 12.52 4.06 -13.53
N TRP A 116 11.49 4.88 -13.31
CA TRP A 116 10.68 5.54 -14.37
C TRP A 116 11.49 6.28 -15.47
N GLU A 117 12.71 6.72 -15.16
CA GLU A 117 13.56 7.54 -16.04
C GLU A 117 14.68 6.73 -16.69
N SER A 118 14.95 5.51 -16.23
CA SER A 118 16.21 4.85 -16.55
C SER A 118 16.21 4.05 -17.84
N ASP A 119 15.55 2.91 -17.95
CA ASP A 119 15.66 2.08 -19.16
C ASP A 119 14.36 1.33 -19.39
N PHE A 120 13.36 2.07 -19.85
CA PHE A 120 12.10 1.47 -20.23
C PHE A 120 12.27 0.66 -21.52
N GLY A 121 12.22 -0.67 -21.41
CA GLY A 121 11.89 -1.56 -22.54
C GLY A 121 12.93 -2.59 -22.94
N GLN A 122 14.08 -2.70 -22.27
CA GLN A 122 14.93 -3.87 -22.49
C GLN A 122 14.63 -4.99 -21.50
N ASN A 123 14.40 -4.70 -20.21
CA ASN A 123 14.42 -5.77 -19.20
C ASN A 123 13.42 -5.57 -18.03
N CYS A 124 12.14 -5.25 -18.29
CA CYS A 124 11.13 -5.15 -17.22
C CYS A 124 10.98 -6.46 -16.41
N GLU A 125 11.36 -7.60 -16.99
CA GLU A 125 11.37 -8.91 -16.31
C GLU A 125 12.60 -9.09 -15.39
N GLU A 126 13.73 -8.45 -15.70
CA GLU A 126 14.99 -8.54 -14.91
C GLU A 126 15.13 -7.41 -13.87
N ILE A 127 14.40 -6.30 -13.98
CA ILE A 127 14.49 -5.14 -13.06
C ILE A 127 13.74 -5.40 -11.74
N PHE A 128 12.79 -6.36 -11.72
CA PHE A 128 12.26 -6.83 -10.45
C PHE A 128 13.23 -7.87 -9.89
N PRO A 129 14.01 -7.56 -8.84
CA PRO A 129 14.89 -8.54 -8.24
C PRO A 129 14.06 -9.76 -7.80
N GLU A 130 14.58 -10.97 -8.02
CA GLU A 130 14.03 -12.19 -7.40
C GLU A 130 13.97 -12.03 -5.86
N GLU A 131 14.89 -11.23 -5.32
CA GLU A 131 15.00 -10.87 -3.91
C GLU A 131 14.59 -9.40 -3.69
N GLY A 132 13.27 -9.19 -3.58
CA GLY A 132 12.67 -7.97 -3.04
C GLY A 132 11.66 -8.32 -1.94
N PRO A 133 10.97 -7.34 -1.32
CA PRO A 133 9.86 -7.60 -0.39
C PRO A 133 8.68 -8.36 -1.02
N GLN A 134 8.78 -8.72 -2.31
CA GLN A 134 7.85 -9.57 -3.02
C GLN A 134 7.54 -10.82 -2.21
N GLY A 135 6.26 -11.06 -1.97
CA GLY A 135 5.82 -12.27 -1.30
C GLY A 135 6.03 -12.25 0.23
N LYS A 136 6.60 -11.19 0.81
CA LYS A 136 6.70 -11.04 2.27
C LYS A 136 5.30 -11.06 2.88
N PRO A 137 4.99 -11.98 3.82
CA PRO A 137 3.70 -12.01 4.48
C PRO A 137 3.41 -10.72 5.23
N VAL A 138 2.22 -10.15 5.02
CA VAL A 138 1.73 -8.97 5.74
C VAL A 138 0.31 -9.16 6.26
N ALA A 139 0.05 -8.68 7.48
CA ALA A 139 -1.27 -8.61 8.07
C ALA A 139 -1.64 -7.16 8.43
N PHE A 140 -2.89 -6.78 8.19
CA PHE A 140 -3.44 -5.48 8.60
C PHE A 140 -4.57 -5.67 9.61
N LEU A 141 -4.46 -4.98 10.75
CA LEU A 141 -5.47 -4.92 11.80
C LEU A 141 -5.93 -3.47 11.97
N GLY A 142 -7.00 -3.12 11.29
CA GLY A 142 -7.62 -1.80 11.38
C GLY A 142 -8.50 -1.64 12.62
N THR A 143 -8.59 -0.43 13.16
CA THR A 143 -9.56 -0.08 14.22
C THR A 143 -10.47 1.05 13.77
N SER A 144 -11.75 0.99 14.13
CA SER A 144 -12.71 2.07 13.88
C SER A 144 -13.64 2.24 15.05
N GLY A 145 -13.85 3.49 15.48
CA GLY A 145 -14.89 3.83 16.45
C GLY A 145 -16.32 3.80 15.88
N SER A 146 -16.47 3.56 14.57
CA SER A 146 -17.76 3.46 13.87
C SER A 146 -17.88 2.14 13.10
N GLU A 147 -19.08 1.84 12.60
CA GLU A 147 -19.35 0.67 11.76
C GLU A 147 -18.96 0.83 10.29
N PHE A 148 -18.61 2.05 9.86
CA PHE A 148 -18.44 2.37 8.43
C PHE A 148 -17.02 2.81 8.03
N PRO A 149 -15.95 2.02 8.31
CA PRO A 149 -14.60 2.28 7.80
C PRO A 149 -14.44 1.80 6.35
N LEU A 150 -15.33 2.27 5.46
CA LEU A 150 -15.57 1.72 4.12
C LEU A 150 -14.36 1.71 3.16
N ARG A 151 -13.31 2.49 3.43
CA ARG A 151 -12.10 2.61 2.60
C ARG A 151 -10.86 2.07 3.31
N LEU A 152 -10.90 1.83 4.63
CA LEU A 152 -9.71 1.51 5.41
C LEU A 152 -8.99 0.24 4.90
N ARG A 153 -9.74 -0.82 4.61
CA ARG A 153 -9.17 -2.06 4.05
C ARG A 153 -8.54 -1.82 2.68
N TRP A 154 -9.15 -0.97 1.87
CA TRP A 154 -8.62 -0.60 0.55
C TRP A 154 -7.30 0.17 0.67
N ASP A 155 -7.21 1.14 1.60
CA ASP A 155 -5.96 1.87 1.86
C ASP A 155 -4.83 0.94 2.34
N CYS A 156 -5.16 -0.04 3.20
CA CYS A 156 -4.20 -1.05 3.65
C CYS A 156 -3.75 -1.94 2.48
N ALA A 157 -4.68 -2.34 1.63
CA ALA A 157 -4.37 -3.14 0.45
C ALA A 157 -3.50 -2.40 -0.55
N LEU A 158 -3.73 -1.09 -0.74
CA LEU A 158 -2.90 -0.24 -1.58
C LEU A 158 -1.46 -0.14 -1.05
N LEU A 159 -1.27 -0.04 0.26
CA LEU A 159 0.08 -0.08 0.86
C LEU A 159 0.78 -1.43 0.61
N ALA A 160 0.06 -2.55 0.71
CA ALA A 160 0.61 -3.86 0.41
C ALA A 160 1.00 -4.00 -1.07
N GLU A 161 0.16 -3.48 -1.97
CA GLU A 161 0.39 -3.48 -3.42
C GLU A 161 1.63 -2.68 -3.81
N VAL A 162 1.83 -1.49 -3.22
CA VAL A 162 3.01 -0.65 -3.46
C VAL A 162 4.32 -1.39 -3.18
N MET A 163 4.31 -2.30 -2.21
CA MET A 163 5.48 -3.07 -1.79
C MET A 163 5.45 -4.53 -2.26
N MET A 164 4.45 -4.94 -3.02
CA MET A 164 4.23 -6.31 -3.48
C MET A 164 4.21 -7.36 -2.34
N TRP A 165 3.70 -6.97 -1.18
CA TRP A 165 3.58 -7.86 -0.02
C TRP A 165 2.44 -8.88 -0.20
N ARG A 166 2.65 -10.09 0.31
CA ARG A 166 1.63 -11.13 0.34
C ARG A 166 0.71 -10.90 1.53
N MET A 167 -0.46 -10.33 1.27
CA MET A 167 -1.44 -10.10 2.32
C MET A 167 -2.09 -11.41 2.79
N ILE A 168 -1.95 -11.73 4.08
CA ILE A 168 -2.60 -12.89 4.71
C ILE A 168 -3.85 -12.51 5.50
N GLU A 169 -3.98 -11.25 5.91
CA GLU A 169 -5.14 -10.72 6.64
C GLU A 169 -5.28 -9.21 6.41
N ASN A 170 -6.52 -8.74 6.36
CA ASN A 170 -6.89 -7.33 6.32
C ASN A 170 -8.22 -7.11 7.04
N ARG A 171 -8.16 -7.19 8.37
CA ARG A 171 -9.30 -7.11 9.28
C ARG A 171 -9.50 -5.65 9.70
N VAL A 172 -10.76 -5.28 9.96
CA VAL A 172 -11.07 -4.02 10.65
C VAL A 172 -12.01 -4.32 11.80
N PHE A 173 -11.56 -4.02 13.02
CA PHE A 173 -12.36 -4.08 14.22
C PHE A 173 -13.20 -2.79 14.36
N THR A 174 -14.49 -2.89 14.05
CA THR A 174 -15.45 -1.79 14.21
C THR A 174 -15.89 -1.63 15.66
N ARG A 175 -16.41 -0.44 15.98
CA ARG A 175 -16.86 -0.05 17.33
C ARG A 175 -15.81 -0.32 18.43
N THR A 176 -14.54 -0.16 18.09
CA THR A 176 -13.41 -0.40 19.01
C THR A 176 -13.03 0.91 19.70
N LYS A 177 -13.13 0.93 21.02
CA LYS A 177 -12.66 2.03 21.88
C LYS A 177 -12.00 1.56 23.19
N CYS A 178 -12.06 0.26 23.48
CA CYS A 178 -11.56 -0.34 24.71
C CYS A 178 -11.07 -1.76 24.40
N PHE A 179 -10.18 -1.90 23.40
CA PHE A 179 -9.76 -3.21 22.89
C PHE A 179 -9.30 -4.16 24.00
N SER A 180 -8.62 -3.64 25.03
CA SER A 180 -8.11 -4.41 26.16
C SER A 180 -9.16 -5.14 27.00
N LEU A 181 -10.46 -4.87 26.78
CA LEU A 181 -11.58 -5.57 27.43
C LEU A 181 -12.35 -6.49 26.46
N GLU A 182 -11.96 -6.52 25.18
CA GLU A 182 -12.69 -7.21 24.12
C GLU A 182 -12.05 -8.57 23.81
N ALA A 183 -12.28 -9.56 24.69
CA ALA A 183 -11.62 -10.87 24.66
C ALA A 183 -11.64 -11.57 23.29
N GLU A 184 -12.73 -11.47 22.54
CA GLU A 184 -12.82 -12.03 21.18
C GLU A 184 -11.84 -11.34 20.21
N LYS A 185 -11.75 -10.02 20.24
CA LYS A 185 -10.82 -9.25 19.39
C LYS A 185 -9.36 -9.48 19.80
N ILE A 186 -9.11 -9.61 21.11
CA ILE A 186 -7.79 -9.97 21.66
C ILE A 186 -7.36 -11.34 21.14
N GLY A 187 -8.23 -12.34 21.28
CA GLY A 187 -7.97 -13.70 20.78
C GLY A 187 -7.73 -13.73 19.26
N TYR A 188 -8.50 -12.95 18.49
CA TYR A 188 -8.30 -12.82 17.05
C TYR A 188 -6.95 -12.18 16.70
N ALA A 189 -6.57 -11.09 17.37
CA ALA A 189 -5.29 -10.43 17.13
C ALA A 189 -4.12 -11.39 17.42
N ARG A 190 -4.16 -12.14 18.54
CA ARG A 190 -3.17 -13.17 18.86
C ARG A 190 -3.11 -14.26 17.80
N MET A 191 -4.26 -14.76 17.34
CA MET A 191 -4.35 -15.76 16.27
C MET A 191 -3.69 -15.26 14.98
N VAL A 192 -3.97 -14.01 14.56
CA VAL A 192 -3.34 -13.41 13.37
C VAL A 192 -1.81 -13.36 13.51
N GLY A 193 -1.32 -13.06 14.71
CA GLY A 193 0.11 -13.14 15.02
C GLY A 193 0.72 -14.51 14.78
N LYS A 194 0.06 -15.57 15.25
CA LYS A 194 0.48 -16.97 15.03
C LYS A 194 0.46 -17.34 13.55
N THR A 195 -0.63 -16.99 12.85
CA THR A 195 -0.74 -17.26 11.42
C THR A 195 0.33 -16.53 10.62
N LEU A 196 0.65 -15.29 10.98
CA LEU A 196 1.75 -14.55 10.35
C LEU A 196 3.09 -15.25 10.59
N ALA A 197 3.36 -15.71 11.81
CA ALA A 197 4.57 -16.46 12.14
C ALA A 197 4.67 -17.76 11.32
N GLN A 198 3.57 -18.50 11.17
CA GLN A 198 3.52 -19.71 10.34
C GLN A 198 3.72 -19.38 8.86
N ALA A 199 3.12 -18.29 8.36
CA ALA A 199 3.26 -17.85 6.98
C ALA A 199 4.70 -17.44 6.62
N VAL A 200 5.47 -16.88 7.56
CA VAL A 200 6.89 -16.56 7.31
C VAL A 200 7.79 -17.80 7.39
N GLN A 201 7.40 -18.82 8.17
CA GLN A 201 8.11 -20.09 8.25
C GLN A 201 7.89 -20.97 7.01
N ASP A 202 6.67 -20.95 6.46
CA ASP A 202 6.31 -21.62 5.20
C ASP A 202 5.54 -20.67 4.26
N PRO A 203 6.25 -19.82 3.50
CA PRO A 203 5.63 -18.86 2.58
C PRO A 203 4.79 -19.49 1.48
N GLN A 204 5.03 -20.77 1.12
CA GLN A 204 4.26 -21.45 0.08
C GLN A 204 2.85 -21.80 0.55
N GLN A 205 2.67 -21.99 1.86
CA GLN A 205 1.37 -22.26 2.49
C GLN A 205 0.68 -20.99 3.01
N ALA A 206 1.28 -19.81 2.81
CA ALA A 206 0.71 -18.53 3.23
C ALA A 206 -0.58 -18.21 2.45
N ALA A 207 -1.71 -18.52 3.08
CA ALA A 207 -3.05 -18.27 2.57
C ALA A 207 -3.69 -17.03 3.23
N TYR A 208 -4.64 -16.43 2.52
CA TYR A 208 -5.48 -15.38 3.08
C TYR A 208 -6.51 -15.99 4.05
N ILE A 209 -6.51 -15.55 5.31
CA ILE A 209 -7.39 -16.05 6.37
C ILE A 209 -8.55 -15.10 6.71
N GLY A 210 -8.55 -13.90 6.15
CA GLY A 210 -9.59 -12.91 6.39
C GLY A 210 -10.92 -13.25 5.72
N ASP A 211 -11.96 -12.45 5.99
CA ASP A 211 -13.26 -12.66 5.35
C ASP A 211 -13.15 -12.51 3.82
N CYS A 212 -13.68 -13.50 3.09
CA CYS A 212 -13.79 -13.41 1.63
C CYS A 212 -14.51 -12.11 1.22
N GLY A 213 -13.83 -11.30 0.43
CA GLY A 213 -14.42 -10.12 -0.21
C GLY A 213 -15.40 -10.47 -1.33
N VAL A 214 -15.75 -9.45 -2.12
CA VAL A 214 -16.56 -9.66 -3.33
C VAL A 214 -15.65 -10.01 -4.51
N CYS A 215 -14.47 -9.41 -4.60
CA CYS A 215 -13.45 -9.79 -5.57
C CYS A 215 -12.79 -11.12 -5.15
N PRO A 216 -12.82 -12.18 -5.97
CA PRO A 216 -12.21 -13.46 -5.60
C PRO A 216 -10.67 -13.45 -5.72
N HIS A 217 -10.09 -12.46 -6.41
CA HIS A 217 -8.63 -12.30 -6.54
C HIS A 217 -7.99 -11.69 -5.28
N CYS A 218 -8.41 -10.47 -4.92
CA CYS A 218 -7.76 -9.67 -3.87
C CYS A 218 -8.64 -9.46 -2.62
N HIS A 219 -9.83 -10.08 -2.57
CA HIS A 219 -10.79 -9.92 -1.47
C HIS A 219 -11.28 -8.47 -1.25
N GLY A 220 -11.13 -7.61 -2.26
CA GLY A 220 -11.65 -6.24 -2.27
C GLY A 220 -13.19 -6.19 -2.22
N ARG A 221 -13.71 -5.11 -1.61
CA ARG A 221 -15.14 -4.80 -1.51
C ARG A 221 -15.52 -3.45 -2.14
N ASN A 222 -14.54 -2.68 -2.58
CA ASN A 222 -14.73 -1.39 -3.24
C ASN A 222 -14.67 -1.61 -4.74
N PHE A 223 -15.71 -1.17 -5.45
CA PHE A 223 -15.82 -1.29 -6.90
C PHE A 223 -16.17 0.06 -7.49
N TYR A 224 -15.50 0.39 -8.60
CA TYR A 224 -15.91 1.46 -9.47
C TYR A 224 -16.97 0.91 -10.42
N LEU A 225 -18.19 1.41 -10.29
CA LEU A 225 -19.33 1.03 -11.10
C LEU A 225 -19.51 2.07 -12.22
N ASN A 226 -19.77 1.61 -13.44
CA ASN A 226 -20.20 2.51 -14.51
C ASN A 226 -21.74 2.53 -14.61
N GLU A 227 -22.27 3.49 -15.37
CA GLU A 227 -23.71 3.66 -15.55
C GLU A 227 -24.38 2.47 -16.29
N TYR A 228 -23.58 1.59 -16.90
CA TYR A 228 -24.02 0.38 -17.60
C TYR A 228 -23.94 -0.85 -16.69
N ALA A 229 -24.74 -0.74 -15.62
CA ALA A 229 -25.29 -1.70 -14.64
C ALA A 229 -24.51 -2.94 -14.14
N LEU A 230 -23.65 -3.59 -14.91
CA LEU A 230 -23.01 -4.84 -14.49
C LEU A 230 -21.48 -4.82 -14.61
N LYS A 231 -20.91 -3.93 -15.41
CA LYS A 231 -19.45 -3.83 -15.56
C LYS A 231 -18.87 -3.03 -14.39
N ALA A 232 -17.91 -3.63 -13.70
CA ALA A 232 -17.27 -3.04 -12.53
C ALA A 232 -15.75 -3.23 -12.59
N VAL A 233 -15.03 -2.28 -12.01
CA VAL A 233 -13.57 -2.39 -11.80
C VAL A 233 -13.33 -2.52 -10.30
N CYS A 234 -12.63 -3.57 -9.87
CA CYS A 234 -12.22 -3.69 -8.48
C CYS A 234 -11.25 -2.55 -8.15
N CYS A 235 -11.59 -1.70 -7.18
CA CYS A 235 -10.74 -0.55 -6.86
C CYS A 235 -9.38 -0.97 -6.30
N THR A 236 -9.27 -2.17 -5.70
CA THR A 236 -8.01 -2.67 -5.16
C THR A 236 -7.08 -3.11 -6.30
N CYS A 237 -7.37 -4.22 -6.95
CA CYS A 237 -6.47 -4.82 -7.94
C CYS A 237 -6.67 -4.32 -9.37
N GLY A 238 -7.67 -3.48 -9.65
CA GLY A 238 -7.96 -2.96 -11.00
C GLY A 238 -8.56 -3.94 -11.99
N ILE A 239 -8.80 -5.20 -11.59
CA ILE A 239 -9.47 -6.19 -12.44
C ILE A 239 -10.84 -5.67 -12.86
N GLU A 240 -11.10 -5.76 -14.16
CA GLU A 240 -12.40 -5.46 -14.75
C GLU A 240 -13.23 -6.73 -14.88
N GLY A 241 -14.51 -6.65 -14.54
CA GLY A 241 -15.38 -7.82 -14.60
C GLY A 241 -16.84 -7.44 -14.49
N LYS A 242 -17.67 -8.45 -14.21
CA LYS A 242 -19.11 -8.29 -14.05
C LYS A 242 -19.53 -8.58 -12.61
N LEU A 243 -20.41 -7.73 -12.08
CA LEU A 243 -21.13 -8.01 -10.86
C LEU A 243 -22.41 -8.77 -11.18
N GLU A 244 -22.65 -9.86 -10.48
CA GLU A 244 -23.82 -10.73 -10.62
C GLU A 244 -24.43 -10.97 -9.24
N ILE A 245 -25.72 -11.30 -9.21
CA ILE A 245 -26.40 -11.71 -7.98
C ILE A 245 -26.74 -13.20 -8.13
N GLU A 246 -26.14 -14.04 -7.29
CA GLU A 246 -26.36 -15.48 -7.24
C GLU A 246 -26.69 -15.88 -5.80
N ASP A 247 -27.82 -16.55 -5.59
CA ASP A 247 -28.31 -16.97 -4.25
C ASP A 247 -28.34 -15.82 -3.22
N GLY A 248 -28.76 -14.63 -3.67
CA GLY A 248 -28.82 -13.42 -2.84
C GLY A 248 -27.45 -12.82 -2.47
N LYS A 249 -26.36 -13.32 -3.07
CA LYS A 249 -25.00 -12.82 -2.86
C LYS A 249 -24.47 -12.12 -4.10
N VAL A 250 -23.80 -11.00 -3.90
CA VAL A 250 -23.06 -10.33 -4.97
C VAL A 250 -21.79 -11.13 -5.28
N ARG A 251 -21.60 -11.47 -6.55
CA ARG A 251 -20.42 -12.14 -7.10
C ARG A 251 -19.74 -11.24 -8.10
N PHE A 252 -18.41 -11.26 -8.11
CA PHE A 252 -17.61 -10.61 -9.14
C PHE A 252 -16.95 -11.69 -10.00
N ARG A 253 -17.27 -11.71 -11.29
CA ARG A 253 -16.70 -12.64 -12.28
C ARG A 253 -15.86 -11.87 -13.28
N TYR A 254 -14.71 -12.42 -13.63
CA TYR A 254 -13.80 -11.86 -14.63
C TYR A 254 -13.18 -13.00 -15.43
N GLU A 255 -12.77 -12.68 -16.66
CA GLU A 255 -12.01 -13.60 -17.52
C GLU A 255 -10.55 -13.66 -17.05
N GLU A 256 -9.90 -14.82 -17.13
CA GLU A 256 -8.55 -15.03 -16.59
C GLU A 256 -7.51 -14.04 -17.14
N GLU A 257 -7.67 -13.57 -18.39
CA GLU A 257 -6.78 -12.57 -19.01
C GLU A 257 -6.75 -11.23 -18.27
N GLN A 258 -7.71 -10.95 -17.40
CA GLN A 258 -7.68 -9.76 -16.54
C GLN A 258 -6.58 -9.81 -15.49
N LEU A 259 -6.07 -11.00 -15.15
CA LEU A 259 -4.92 -11.14 -14.25
C LEU A 259 -3.67 -10.47 -14.82
N ASP A 260 -3.50 -10.46 -16.15
CA ASP A 260 -2.40 -9.75 -16.83
C ASP A 260 -2.48 -8.22 -16.72
N ARG A 261 -3.58 -7.71 -16.16
CA ARG A 261 -3.84 -6.29 -15.90
C ARG A 261 -4.06 -5.98 -14.42
N ALA A 262 -3.94 -6.96 -13.54
CA ALA A 262 -4.13 -6.72 -12.11
C ALA A 262 -2.91 -6.00 -11.51
N TYR A 263 -3.14 -4.92 -10.77
CA TYR A 263 -2.07 -4.05 -10.25
C TYR A 263 -1.13 -4.79 -9.28
N ASP A 264 -1.59 -5.85 -8.62
CA ASP A 264 -0.85 -6.67 -7.67
C ASP A 264 -0.20 -7.92 -8.30
N THR A 265 -0.12 -7.98 -9.64
CA THR A 265 0.59 -9.05 -10.37
C THR A 265 1.79 -8.52 -11.15
N ARG A 266 2.82 -9.36 -11.35
CA ARG A 266 3.99 -8.99 -12.18
C ARG A 266 3.59 -8.59 -13.60
N ALA A 267 2.67 -9.35 -14.20
CA ALA A 267 2.17 -9.10 -15.55
C ALA A 267 1.46 -7.74 -15.65
N GLY A 268 0.55 -7.44 -14.71
CA GLY A 268 -0.14 -6.15 -14.66
C GLY A 268 0.78 -4.97 -14.43
N ILE A 269 1.77 -5.10 -13.54
CA ILE A 269 2.79 -4.05 -13.34
C ILE A 269 3.55 -3.78 -14.64
N ALA A 270 4.02 -4.83 -15.31
CA ALA A 270 4.72 -4.69 -16.58
C ALA A 270 3.82 -4.07 -17.67
N TYR A 271 2.53 -4.42 -17.68
CA TYR A 271 1.54 -3.81 -18.57
C TYR A 271 1.41 -2.30 -18.34
N TYR A 272 1.13 -1.86 -17.12
CA TYR A 272 0.95 -0.43 -16.81
C TYR A 272 2.23 0.37 -16.98
N ALA A 273 3.38 -0.23 -16.68
CA ALA A 273 4.67 0.38 -16.93
C ALA A 273 4.86 0.69 -18.44
N ARG A 274 4.55 -0.27 -19.33
CA ARG A 274 4.59 -0.07 -20.79
C ARG A 274 3.58 0.99 -21.25
N GLU A 275 2.37 0.98 -20.70
CA GLU A 275 1.33 1.96 -21.03
C GLU A 275 1.78 3.39 -20.67
N ALA A 276 2.29 3.59 -19.45
CA ALA A 276 2.80 4.87 -18.97
C ALA A 276 3.94 5.39 -19.86
N LYS A 277 4.88 4.52 -20.26
CA LYS A 277 5.98 4.87 -21.18
C LYS A 277 5.45 5.43 -22.50
N ASN A 278 4.49 4.75 -23.11
CA ASN A 278 3.92 5.15 -24.39
C ASN A 278 3.27 6.54 -24.29
N TYR A 279 2.48 6.77 -23.22
CA TYR A 279 1.90 8.08 -22.96
C TYR A 279 2.94 9.17 -22.72
N GLN A 280 4.02 8.88 -22.00
CA GLN A 280 5.09 9.83 -21.74
C GLN A 280 5.82 10.25 -23.03
N MET A 281 6.10 9.31 -23.94
CA MET A 281 6.69 9.62 -25.24
C MET A 281 5.81 10.56 -26.08
N VAL A 282 4.49 10.32 -26.08
CA VAL A 282 3.51 11.19 -26.75
C VAL A 282 3.47 12.57 -26.07
N ALA A 283 3.41 12.60 -24.74
CA ALA A 283 3.36 13.84 -23.97
C ALA A 283 4.63 14.71 -24.15
N SER A 284 5.81 14.09 -24.20
CA SER A 284 7.08 14.80 -24.44
C SER A 284 7.05 15.59 -25.76
N LYS A 285 6.65 14.92 -26.86
CA LYS A 285 6.48 15.56 -28.17
C LYS A 285 5.44 16.69 -28.14
N MET A 286 4.35 16.53 -27.40
CA MET A 286 3.34 17.58 -27.26
C MET A 286 3.84 18.80 -26.48
N LYS A 287 4.68 18.59 -25.45
CA LYS A 287 5.28 19.67 -24.66
C LYS A 287 6.26 20.53 -25.46
N ASP A 288 6.88 19.94 -26.49
CA ASP A 288 7.74 20.66 -27.44
C ASP A 288 6.98 21.51 -28.46
N SER A 289 5.65 21.42 -28.49
CA SER A 289 4.84 22.22 -29.41
C SER A 289 4.79 23.70 -29.00
N TYR A 290 4.79 24.58 -30.00
CA TYR A 290 4.59 26.01 -29.78
C TYR A 290 3.28 26.31 -29.04
N LYS A 291 2.21 25.60 -29.42
CA LYS A 291 0.87 25.74 -28.81
C LYS A 291 0.89 25.44 -27.31
N TYR A 292 1.57 24.37 -26.90
CA TYR A 292 1.73 24.03 -25.49
C TYR A 292 2.48 25.14 -24.73
N ARG A 293 3.64 25.57 -25.23
CA ARG A 293 4.45 26.62 -24.59
C ARG A 293 3.68 27.95 -24.46
N GLN A 294 2.94 28.36 -25.48
CA GLN A 294 2.11 29.57 -25.40
C GLN A 294 1.00 29.43 -24.34
N ARG A 295 0.31 28.30 -24.32
CA ARG A 295 -0.78 28.06 -23.37
C ARG A 295 -0.27 27.99 -21.93
N LEU A 296 0.89 27.37 -21.71
CA LEU A 296 1.53 27.32 -20.40
C LEU A 296 1.92 28.71 -19.90
N LYS A 297 2.55 29.53 -20.75
CA LYS A 297 2.87 30.93 -20.41
C LYS A 297 1.63 31.75 -20.07
N PHE A 298 0.54 31.56 -20.81
CA PHE A 298 -0.74 32.20 -20.47
C PHE A 298 -1.18 31.83 -19.06
N TYR A 299 -1.19 30.55 -18.70
CA TYR A 299 -1.60 30.12 -17.35
C TYR A 299 -0.67 30.63 -16.25
N GLN A 300 0.65 30.65 -16.48
CA GLN A 300 1.62 31.18 -15.53
C GLN A 300 1.40 32.68 -15.22
N ASN A 301 0.88 33.43 -16.19
CA ASN A 301 0.68 34.88 -16.05
C ASN A 301 -0.76 35.27 -15.68
N PHE A 302 -1.74 34.38 -15.87
CA PHE A 302 -3.16 34.70 -15.71
C PHE A 302 -3.52 35.06 -14.27
N ILE A 303 -3.00 34.32 -13.29
CA ILE A 303 -3.28 34.52 -11.88
C ILE A 303 -2.13 34.03 -11.01
N GLN A 304 -1.81 34.77 -9.95
CA GLN A 304 -0.87 34.32 -8.92
C GLN A 304 -1.61 33.58 -7.81
N GLY A 305 -0.98 32.54 -7.25
CA GLY A 305 -1.52 31.83 -6.10
C GLY A 305 -1.53 32.71 -4.85
N LEU A 306 -2.61 32.66 -4.06
CA LEU A 306 -2.68 33.33 -2.77
C LEU A 306 -1.75 32.62 -1.77
N LEU A 307 -0.85 33.38 -1.15
CA LEU A 307 0.04 32.92 -0.09
C LEU A 307 -0.29 33.67 1.22
N PRO A 308 -0.22 33.01 2.39
CA PRO A 308 -0.23 33.69 3.69
C PRO A 308 0.85 34.79 3.75
N GLN A 309 0.51 35.93 4.36
CA GLN A 309 1.37 37.12 4.42
C GLN A 309 2.74 36.92 5.09
N ASN A 310 2.90 35.84 5.87
CA ASN A 310 4.10 35.54 6.65
C ASN A 310 4.86 34.30 6.16
N ILE A 311 4.64 33.84 4.93
CA ILE A 311 5.51 32.81 4.35
C ILE A 311 6.89 33.44 4.13
N LYS A 312 7.88 33.05 4.94
CA LYS A 312 9.28 33.25 4.58
C LYS A 312 9.49 32.56 3.25
N GLU A 313 9.94 33.30 2.24
CA GLU A 313 10.34 32.72 0.96
C GLU A 313 11.29 31.55 1.26
N LYS A 314 10.84 30.32 0.97
CA LYS A 314 11.74 29.18 0.91
C LYS A 314 12.54 29.37 -0.37
N GLY A 315 13.74 29.92 -0.22
CA GLY A 315 14.74 30.01 -1.29
C GLY A 315 15.11 28.64 -1.83
#